data_AF-A0A7L4NY38-F1
#
_entry.id   AF-A0A7L4NY38-F1
#
_cell.length_a   1.000
_cell.length_b   1.000
_cell.length_c   1.000
_cell.angle_alpha   90.00
_cell.angle_beta   90.00
_cell.angle_gamma   90.00
#
_symmetry.space_group_name_H-M   'P 1'
#
loop_
_entity.id
_entity.type
_entity.pdbx_description
1 polymer ?
#
loop_
_entity_poly.entity_id
_entity_poly.type
_entity_poly.pdbx_seq_one_letter_code
_entity_poly.pdbx_strand_id
1 'polypeptide(L)'
;MLKNIKKAGFEERQFDSGEVKLNYVEGPDNGLPMILIPAQAASWENYQKVLVTLSLKFHVFVLDIRGHGKSDWTPCDYTFESIGRDMSSFMHQIVKKPAIISGNSSGGLIAVWIAANLPECTLAIILEDVPLFSADWPRIKTEYVYHVLKSTVEIIEVLRESRSVKKLKMAFDKIQRPVSSDKTRKLPGWITYPLAWLIRFYQSLSKGEIISIPFYQENFVHWWKPYPLMTLTFQRPGLTDVSTRDSTMKKH
;
A
#
# COMPACT_ATOMS: atom_id res chain seq x y z
N MET A 1 0.77 19.24 -9.84
CA MET A 1 2.18 19.58 -9.52
C MET A 1 2.29 20.96 -8.89
N LEU A 2 3.05 21.10 -7.79
CA LEU A 2 3.26 22.39 -7.11
C LEU A 2 4.10 23.36 -7.95
N LYS A 3 3.89 24.68 -7.76
CA LYS A 3 4.58 25.73 -8.53
C LYS A 3 6.11 25.67 -8.39
N ASN A 4 6.63 25.38 -7.21
CA ASN A 4 8.07 25.26 -6.96
C ASN A 4 8.70 24.07 -7.68
N ILE A 5 7.99 22.93 -7.75
CA ILE A 5 8.44 21.72 -8.46
C ILE A 5 8.53 22.00 -9.96
N LYS A 6 7.49 22.61 -10.55
CA LYS A 6 7.52 23.01 -11.96
C LYS A 6 8.64 24.03 -12.24
N LYS A 7 8.86 25.00 -11.34
CA LYS A 7 9.98 25.96 -11.45
C LYS A 7 11.35 25.30 -11.36
N ALA A 8 11.47 24.18 -10.65
CA ALA A 8 12.68 23.40 -10.54
C ALA A 8 12.95 22.49 -11.76
N GLY A 9 12.13 22.60 -12.82
CA GLY A 9 12.34 21.87 -14.07
C GLY A 9 11.73 20.48 -14.12
N PHE A 10 10.83 20.15 -13.19
CA PHE A 10 10.13 18.88 -13.23
C PHE A 10 8.99 18.87 -14.25
N GLU A 11 8.88 17.76 -14.96
CA GLU A 11 7.82 17.48 -15.92
C GLU A 11 7.11 16.17 -15.60
N GLU A 12 5.79 16.16 -15.77
CA GLU A 12 4.98 14.94 -15.65
C GLU A 12 4.75 14.36 -17.05
N ARG A 13 5.04 13.08 -17.21
CA ARG A 13 5.10 12.38 -18.48
C ARG A 13 4.44 11.01 -18.34
N GLN A 14 4.08 10.43 -19.48
CA GLN A 14 3.59 9.06 -19.55
C GLN A 14 4.53 8.22 -20.41
N PHE A 15 4.70 6.97 -20.00
CA PHE A 15 5.49 5.95 -20.67
C PHE A 15 4.60 4.73 -20.92
N ASP A 16 4.64 4.19 -22.13
CA ASP A 16 3.95 2.95 -22.46
C ASP A 16 4.94 1.79 -22.37
N SER A 17 4.74 0.87 -21.41
CA SER A 17 5.61 -0.29 -21.25
C SER A 17 5.41 -1.35 -22.34
N GLY A 18 4.36 -1.22 -23.16
CA GLY A 18 3.82 -2.22 -24.08
C GLY A 18 2.66 -3.01 -23.46
N GLU A 19 2.56 -3.05 -22.13
CA GLU A 19 1.47 -3.72 -21.41
C GLU A 19 0.58 -2.75 -20.63
N VAL A 20 1.18 -1.68 -20.09
CA VAL A 20 0.47 -0.68 -19.29
C VAL A 20 1.11 0.68 -19.51
N LYS A 21 0.28 1.73 -19.51
CA LYS A 21 0.77 3.09 -19.50
C LYS A 21 1.05 3.53 -18.07
N LEU A 22 2.29 3.95 -17.81
CA LEU A 22 2.74 4.43 -16.53
C LEU A 22 2.92 5.95 -16.57
N ASN A 23 2.41 6.62 -15.56
CA ASN A 23 2.71 8.01 -15.30
C ASN A 23 3.99 8.12 -14.47
N TYR A 24 4.81 9.13 -14.78
CA TYR A 24 5.98 9.43 -14.00
C TYR A 24 6.28 10.92 -14.02
N VAL A 25 7.01 11.39 -13.01
CA VAL A 25 7.54 12.74 -12.92
C VAL A 25 9.06 12.68 -13.01
N GLU A 26 9.62 13.49 -13.90
CA GLU A 26 11.04 13.56 -14.22
C GLU A 26 11.58 14.94 -13.89
N GLY A 27 12.69 14.99 -13.14
CA GLY A 27 13.42 16.22 -12.87
C GLY A 27 14.52 16.51 -13.90
N PRO A 28 15.21 17.65 -13.78
CA PRO A 28 16.38 17.95 -14.60
C PRO A 28 17.48 16.88 -14.45
N ASP A 29 18.21 16.61 -15.53
CA ASP A 29 19.36 15.68 -15.55
C ASP A 29 20.58 16.32 -14.87
N ASN A 30 20.55 16.35 -13.54
CA ASN A 30 21.57 16.99 -12.70
C ASN A 30 22.56 16.00 -12.06
N GLY A 31 22.55 14.72 -12.44
CA GLY A 31 23.47 13.75 -11.86
C GLY A 31 23.03 12.29 -12.00
N LEU A 32 23.35 11.49 -10.99
CA LEU A 32 23.02 10.06 -11.00
C LEU A 32 21.50 9.85 -11.03
N PRO A 33 20.98 8.89 -11.81
CA PRO A 33 19.57 8.57 -11.81
C PRO A 33 19.10 8.07 -10.44
N MET A 34 17.98 8.61 -9.97
CA MET A 34 17.32 8.18 -8.75
C MET A 34 15.84 7.94 -9.02
N ILE A 35 15.37 6.72 -8.81
CA ILE A 35 13.98 6.32 -8.95
C ILE A 35 13.32 6.28 -7.58
N LEU A 36 12.20 6.97 -7.41
CA LEU A 36 11.39 6.94 -6.19
C LEU A 36 10.08 6.17 -6.45
N ILE A 37 9.81 5.19 -5.59
CA ILE A 37 8.65 4.30 -5.70
C ILE A 37 7.72 4.51 -4.50
N PRO A 38 6.51 5.06 -4.70
CA PRO A 38 5.55 5.31 -3.62
C PRO A 38 5.07 4.05 -2.90
N ALA A 39 4.46 4.27 -1.73
CA ALA A 39 3.76 3.24 -0.96
C ALA A 39 2.44 2.79 -1.63
N GLN A 40 1.87 1.70 -1.11
CA GLN A 40 0.58 1.21 -1.54
C GLN A 40 -0.49 2.29 -1.34
N ALA A 41 -1.37 2.44 -2.34
CA ALA A 41 -2.39 3.48 -2.39
C ALA A 41 -1.85 4.92 -2.36
N ALA A 42 -0.57 5.12 -2.66
CA ALA A 42 0.04 6.42 -2.89
C ALA A 42 0.38 6.62 -4.38
N SER A 43 0.72 7.86 -4.73
CA SER A 43 1.16 8.27 -6.07
C SER A 43 2.41 9.15 -5.95
N TRP A 44 2.94 9.60 -7.09
CA TRP A 44 4.15 10.42 -7.16
C TRP A 44 4.05 11.67 -6.29
N GLU A 45 2.83 12.19 -6.08
CA GLU A 45 2.61 13.39 -5.29
C GLU A 45 3.14 13.29 -3.85
N ASN A 46 3.20 12.08 -3.28
CA ASN A 46 3.71 11.86 -1.93
C ASN A 46 5.18 12.31 -1.76
N TYR A 47 5.96 12.32 -2.84
CA TYR A 47 7.35 12.77 -2.82
C TYR A 47 7.55 14.28 -3.06
N GLN A 48 6.49 15.05 -3.32
CA GLN A 48 6.56 16.47 -3.71
C GLN A 48 7.46 17.34 -2.82
N LYS A 49 7.50 17.06 -1.51
CA LYS A 49 8.28 17.85 -0.55
C LYS A 49 9.79 17.65 -0.66
N VAL A 50 10.25 16.52 -1.21
CA VAL A 50 11.67 16.18 -1.29
C VAL A 50 12.23 16.33 -2.71
N LEU A 51 11.36 16.36 -3.73
CA LEU A 51 11.75 16.41 -5.14
C LEU A 51 12.79 17.49 -5.46
N VAL A 52 12.51 18.74 -5.09
CA VAL A 52 13.39 19.88 -5.39
C VAL A 52 14.77 19.73 -4.73
N THR A 53 14.82 19.18 -3.51
CA THR A 53 16.08 18.98 -2.78
C THR A 53 16.89 17.86 -3.40
N LEU A 54 16.24 16.75 -3.78
CA LEU A 54 16.91 15.61 -4.41
C LEU A 54 17.43 15.98 -5.81
N SER A 55 16.67 16.77 -6.59
CA SER A 55 17.07 17.19 -7.94
C SER A 55 18.29 18.11 -7.96
N LEU A 56 18.76 18.62 -6.82
CA LEU A 56 20.01 19.38 -6.77
C LEU A 56 21.25 18.50 -7.05
N LYS A 57 21.13 17.18 -6.90
CA LYS A 57 22.25 16.24 -7.04
C LYS A 57 21.96 15.03 -7.92
N PHE A 58 20.68 14.72 -8.16
CA PHE A 58 20.25 13.52 -8.86
C PHE A 58 19.35 13.87 -10.04
N HIS A 59 19.36 13.01 -11.05
CA HIS A 59 18.31 12.98 -12.07
C HIS A 59 17.14 12.16 -11.51
N VAL A 60 16.12 12.85 -10.98
CA VAL A 60 15.05 12.21 -10.20
C VAL A 60 13.90 11.79 -11.08
N PHE A 61 13.47 10.53 -10.92
CA PHE A 61 12.27 9.95 -11.50
C PHE A 61 11.35 9.50 -10.38
N VAL A 62 10.05 9.77 -10.45
CA VAL A 62 9.05 9.24 -9.51
C VAL A 62 7.92 8.63 -10.30
N LEU A 63 7.63 7.36 -10.08
CA LEU A 63 6.58 6.66 -10.81
C LEU A 63 5.27 6.62 -10.03
N ASP A 64 4.18 6.68 -10.76
CA ASP A 64 2.94 6.02 -10.38
C ASP A 64 3.04 4.56 -10.84
N ILE A 65 3.06 3.62 -9.89
CA ILE A 65 3.02 2.19 -10.25
C ILE A 65 1.65 1.85 -10.86
N ARG A 66 1.58 0.81 -11.69
CA ARG A 66 0.30 0.31 -12.24
C ARG A 66 -0.81 0.27 -11.19
N GLY A 67 -2.00 0.74 -11.58
CA GLY A 67 -3.16 0.89 -10.70
C GLY A 67 -3.08 2.04 -9.68
N HIS A 68 -2.07 2.91 -9.74
CA HIS A 68 -1.93 4.07 -8.86
C HIS A 68 -1.85 5.37 -9.66
N GLY A 69 -2.20 6.48 -9.01
CA GLY A 69 -2.08 7.82 -9.58
C GLY A 69 -2.74 7.93 -10.96
N LYS A 70 -1.95 8.34 -11.96
CA LYS A 70 -2.38 8.46 -13.35
C LYS A 70 -1.87 7.32 -14.25
N SER A 71 -1.36 6.26 -13.66
CA SER A 71 -1.03 5.03 -14.39
C SER A 71 -2.30 4.22 -14.64
N ASP A 72 -2.29 3.47 -15.74
CA ASP A 72 -3.40 2.62 -16.12
C ASP A 72 -3.61 1.49 -15.10
N TRP A 73 -4.85 0.98 -15.10
CA TRP A 73 -5.26 -0.11 -14.24
C TRP A 73 -5.27 -1.41 -15.03
N THR A 74 -4.69 -2.46 -14.45
CA THR A 74 -4.63 -3.80 -15.01
C THR A 74 -5.38 -4.77 -14.08
N PRO A 75 -6.73 -4.82 -14.15
CA PRO A 75 -7.51 -5.69 -13.28
C PRO A 75 -6.96 -7.12 -13.27
N CYS A 76 -6.84 -7.69 -12.07
CA CYS A 76 -6.29 -9.02 -11.82
C CYS A 76 -4.78 -9.21 -12.08
N ASP A 77 -4.04 -8.18 -12.51
CA ASP A 77 -2.60 -8.28 -12.76
C ASP A 77 -1.79 -7.18 -12.03
N TYR A 78 -1.50 -7.47 -10.76
CA TYR A 78 -0.68 -6.64 -9.86
C TYR A 78 0.43 -7.45 -9.18
N THR A 79 0.94 -8.46 -9.88
CA THR A 79 2.02 -9.31 -9.35
C THR A 79 3.35 -8.55 -9.34
N PHE A 80 4.28 -8.95 -8.46
CA PHE A 80 5.64 -8.40 -8.49
C PHE A 80 6.36 -8.67 -9.81
N GLU A 81 6.04 -9.77 -10.49
CA GLU A 81 6.61 -10.08 -11.80
C GLU A 81 6.15 -9.08 -12.86
N SER A 82 4.84 -8.79 -12.94
CA SER A 82 4.34 -7.82 -13.93
C SER A 82 4.80 -6.39 -13.62
N ILE A 83 4.77 -5.99 -12.34
CA ILE A 83 5.36 -4.71 -11.90
C ILE A 83 6.86 -4.69 -12.21
N GLY A 84 7.56 -5.81 -12.04
CA GLY A 84 8.98 -5.95 -12.33
C GLY A 84 9.30 -5.77 -13.82
N ARG A 85 8.48 -6.32 -14.71
CA ARG A 85 8.61 -6.17 -16.17
C ARG A 85 8.38 -4.72 -16.60
N ASP A 86 7.40 -4.04 -16.01
CA ASP A 86 7.20 -2.60 -16.19
C ASP A 86 8.44 -1.80 -15.81
N MET A 87 8.98 -2.08 -14.63
CA MET A 87 10.15 -1.38 -14.10
C MET A 87 11.39 -1.67 -14.95
N SER A 88 11.57 -2.91 -15.43
CA SER A 88 12.61 -3.24 -16.39
C SER A 88 12.49 -2.41 -17.66
N SER A 89 11.28 -2.35 -18.24
CA SER A 89 11.01 -1.58 -19.45
C SER A 89 11.28 -0.09 -19.24
N PHE A 90 10.82 0.47 -18.12
CA PHE A 90 11.06 1.87 -17.75
C PHE A 90 12.55 2.18 -17.57
N MET A 91 13.29 1.32 -16.87
CA MET A 91 14.72 1.52 -16.63
C MET A 91 15.54 1.45 -17.92
N HIS A 92 15.21 0.53 -18.83
CA HIS A 92 15.93 0.38 -20.10
C HIS A 92 15.57 1.48 -21.11
N GLN A 93 14.31 1.92 -21.16
CA GLN A 93 13.83 2.84 -22.19
C GLN A 93 13.86 4.31 -21.77
N ILE A 94 13.62 4.62 -20.50
CA ILE A 94 13.54 5.98 -19.98
C ILE A 94 14.82 6.35 -19.24
N VAL A 95 15.20 5.56 -18.24
CA VAL A 95 16.34 5.89 -17.38
C VAL A 95 17.69 5.65 -18.08
N LYS A 96 17.79 4.58 -18.87
CA LYS A 96 18.92 4.22 -19.75
C LYS A 96 20.30 4.08 -19.09
N LYS A 97 20.35 4.14 -17.76
CA LYS A 97 21.55 4.09 -16.92
C LYS A 97 21.20 3.38 -15.61
N PRO A 98 22.16 2.69 -14.97
CA PRO A 98 21.95 2.16 -13.63
C PRO A 98 21.53 3.26 -12.64
N ALA A 99 20.60 2.94 -11.75
CA ALA A 99 19.94 3.93 -10.89
C ALA A 99 20.00 3.56 -9.40
N ILE A 100 19.91 4.57 -8.55
CA ILE A 100 19.57 4.39 -7.13
C ILE A 100 18.05 4.28 -7.02
N ILE A 101 17.54 3.29 -6.29
CA ILE A 101 16.10 3.05 -6.19
C ILE A 101 15.67 3.23 -4.73
N SER A 102 14.83 4.23 -4.46
CA SER A 102 14.21 4.44 -3.16
C SER A 102 12.77 3.94 -3.20
N GLY A 103 12.38 3.13 -2.22
CA GLY A 103 11.04 2.58 -2.15
C GLY A 103 10.42 2.74 -0.76
N ASN A 104 9.22 3.32 -0.72
CA ASN A 104 8.46 3.52 0.51
C ASN A 104 7.46 2.39 0.74
N SER A 105 7.51 1.78 1.93
CA SER A 105 6.62 0.69 2.30
C SER A 105 6.60 -0.41 1.23
N SER A 106 5.47 -0.68 0.57
CA SER A 106 5.39 -1.63 -0.55
C SER A 106 6.29 -1.28 -1.74
N GLY A 107 6.57 0.00 -1.97
CA GLY A 107 7.53 0.44 -2.98
C GLY A 107 8.95 -0.09 -2.71
N GLY A 108 9.28 -0.32 -1.44
CA GLY A 108 10.54 -0.97 -1.07
C GLY A 108 10.59 -2.46 -1.38
N LEU A 109 9.44 -3.16 -1.36
CA LEU A 109 9.38 -4.55 -1.85
C LEU A 109 9.66 -4.60 -3.36
N ILE A 110 9.15 -3.61 -4.11
CA ILE A 110 9.46 -3.45 -5.53
C ILE A 110 10.96 -3.15 -5.72
N ALA A 111 11.54 -2.26 -4.92
CA ALA A 111 12.97 -1.96 -4.98
C ALA A 111 13.86 -3.20 -4.72
N VAL A 112 13.49 -4.03 -3.72
CA VAL A 112 14.17 -5.31 -3.45
C VAL A 112 14.03 -6.26 -4.63
N TRP A 113 12.83 -6.38 -5.20
CA TRP A 113 12.60 -7.21 -6.38
C TRP A 113 13.47 -6.76 -7.56
N ILE A 114 13.55 -5.45 -7.82
CA ILE A 114 14.39 -4.89 -8.90
C ILE A 114 15.86 -5.20 -8.65
N ALA A 115 16.37 -4.98 -7.43
CA ALA A 115 17.77 -5.28 -7.11
C ALA A 115 18.11 -6.77 -7.29
N ALA A 116 17.18 -7.66 -6.99
CA ALA A 116 17.38 -9.09 -7.13
C ALA A 116 17.32 -9.59 -8.59
N ASN A 117 16.50 -8.96 -9.44
CA ASN A 117 16.22 -9.44 -10.80
C ASN A 117 16.84 -8.59 -11.92
N LEU A 118 17.20 -7.34 -11.63
CA LEU A 118 17.81 -6.37 -12.56
C LEU A 118 19.08 -5.75 -11.93
N PRO A 119 20.06 -6.56 -11.49
CA PRO A 119 21.26 -6.06 -10.83
C PRO A 119 22.10 -5.14 -11.73
N GLU A 120 22.08 -5.35 -13.04
CA GLU A 120 22.75 -4.52 -14.04
C GLU A 120 22.18 -3.10 -14.13
N CYS A 121 20.91 -2.93 -13.76
CA CYS A 121 20.23 -1.64 -13.74
C CYS A 121 20.26 -0.96 -12.36
N THR A 122 20.81 -1.62 -11.32
CA THR A 122 20.67 -1.17 -9.92
C THR A 122 22.02 -0.81 -9.30
N LEU A 123 22.20 0.47 -8.93
CA LEU A 123 23.38 0.94 -8.20
C LEU A 123 23.27 0.71 -6.69
N ALA A 124 22.09 1.00 -6.13
CA ALA A 124 21.79 0.88 -4.71
C ALA A 124 20.28 0.90 -4.48
N ILE A 125 19.83 0.36 -3.35
CA ILE A 125 18.46 0.49 -2.88
C ILE A 125 18.38 1.22 -1.55
N ILE A 126 17.36 2.06 -1.39
CA ILE A 126 17.02 2.78 -0.16
C ILE A 126 15.62 2.31 0.26
N LEU A 127 15.53 1.75 1.47
CA LEU A 127 14.33 1.11 1.98
C LEU A 127 13.69 2.00 3.05
N GLU A 128 12.56 2.63 2.73
CA GLU A 128 11.83 3.51 3.65
C GLU A 128 10.68 2.72 4.30
N ASP A 129 10.87 2.22 5.52
CA ASP A 129 9.86 1.49 6.33
C ASP A 129 9.18 0.32 5.58
N VAL A 130 10.00 -0.52 4.95
CA VAL A 130 9.55 -1.60 4.07
C VAL A 130 8.99 -2.77 4.87
N PRO A 131 7.82 -3.34 4.49
CA PRO A 131 7.21 -4.46 5.19
C PRO A 131 7.87 -5.80 4.83
N LEU A 132 9.15 -5.96 5.19
CA LEU A 132 9.87 -7.22 5.06
C LEU A 132 9.56 -8.13 6.26
N PHE A 133 8.72 -9.14 6.03
CA PHE A 133 8.38 -10.18 7.01
C PHE A 133 8.21 -11.53 6.31
N SER A 134 8.35 -12.64 7.04
CA SER A 134 8.06 -13.95 6.48
C SER A 134 6.55 -14.21 6.38
N ALA A 135 6.11 -14.72 5.23
CA ALA A 135 4.75 -15.24 5.06
C ALA A 135 4.68 -16.78 5.24
N ASP A 136 5.81 -17.43 5.50
CA ASP A 136 5.91 -18.89 5.51
C ASP A 136 5.41 -19.47 6.83
N TRP A 137 4.70 -20.59 6.77
CA TRP A 137 4.38 -21.34 7.97
C TRP A 137 5.57 -22.22 8.40
N PRO A 138 5.91 -22.30 9.71
CA PRO A 138 5.25 -21.66 10.85
C PRO A 138 5.78 -20.26 11.20
N ARG A 139 6.80 -19.77 10.48
CA ARG A 139 7.55 -18.54 10.79
C ARG A 139 6.68 -17.28 10.86
N ILE A 140 5.65 -17.18 10.03
CA ILE A 140 4.69 -16.07 10.05
C ILE A 140 4.11 -15.84 11.45
N LYS A 141 3.97 -16.88 12.30
CA LYS A 141 3.44 -16.75 13.67
C LYS A 141 4.25 -15.85 14.59
N THR A 142 5.52 -15.60 14.29
CA THR A 142 6.36 -14.68 15.06
C THR A 142 6.37 -13.26 14.48
N GLU A 143 5.80 -13.06 13.30
CA GLU A 143 5.79 -11.79 12.61
C GLU A 143 4.63 -10.91 13.12
N TYR A 144 4.86 -9.59 13.18
CA TYR A 144 3.82 -8.62 13.55
C TYR A 144 2.57 -8.75 12.67
N VAL A 145 2.75 -9.02 11.37
CA VAL A 145 1.64 -9.14 10.41
C VAL A 145 0.66 -10.25 10.80
N TYR A 146 1.14 -11.36 11.39
CA TYR A 146 0.25 -12.43 11.84
C TYR A 146 -0.68 -11.97 12.95
N HIS A 147 -0.17 -11.20 13.90
CA HIS A 147 -0.98 -10.64 14.98
C HIS A 147 -2.01 -9.64 14.47
N VAL A 148 -1.67 -8.86 13.43
CA VAL A 148 -2.63 -7.99 12.74
C VAL A 148 -3.73 -8.81 12.08
N LEU A 149 -3.38 -9.79 11.24
CA LEU A 149 -4.34 -10.63 10.53
C LEU A 149 -5.24 -11.40 11.49
N LYS A 150 -4.66 -12.02 12.53
CA LYS A 150 -5.41 -12.73 13.58
C LYS A 150 -6.40 -11.80 14.28
N SER A 151 -5.97 -10.61 14.68
CA SER A 151 -6.86 -9.62 15.33
C SER A 151 -8.00 -9.21 14.41
N THR A 152 -7.72 -9.01 13.11
CA THR A 152 -8.76 -8.68 12.12
C THR A 152 -9.79 -9.80 11.99
N VAL A 153 -9.36 -11.08 11.94
CA VAL A 153 -10.29 -12.22 11.91
C VAL A 153 -11.16 -12.26 13.17
N GLU A 154 -10.56 -12.14 14.35
CA GLU A 154 -11.31 -12.12 15.63
C GLU A 154 -12.35 -10.98 15.66
N ILE A 155 -12.00 -9.79 15.15
CA ILE A 155 -12.93 -8.66 15.09
C ILE A 155 -14.07 -8.94 14.12
N ILE A 156 -13.78 -9.51 12.94
CA ILE A 156 -14.79 -9.87 11.96
C ILE A 156 -15.77 -10.91 12.53
N GLU A 157 -15.27 -11.92 13.25
CA GLU A 157 -16.10 -12.91 13.94
C GLU A 157 -17.03 -12.26 14.96
N VAL A 158 -16.49 -11.37 15.82
CA VAL A 158 -17.29 -10.62 16.80
C VAL A 158 -18.32 -9.71 16.13
N LEU A 159 -18.00 -9.14 14.97
CA LEU A 159 -18.94 -8.34 14.17
C LEU A 159 -20.08 -9.20 13.61
N ARG A 160 -19.81 -10.45 13.24
CA ARG A 160 -20.80 -11.41 12.70
C ARG A 160 -21.69 -12.01 13.79
N GLU A 161 -21.12 -12.43 14.91
CA GLU A 161 -21.80 -13.26 15.92
C GLU A 161 -22.50 -12.46 17.02
N SER A 162 -22.15 -11.19 17.17
CA SER A 162 -22.72 -10.36 18.23
C SER A 162 -23.05 -8.96 17.73
N ARG A 163 -24.06 -8.33 18.33
CA ARG A 163 -24.31 -6.88 18.22
C ARG A 163 -23.79 -6.10 19.44
N SER A 164 -23.16 -6.79 20.40
CA SER A 164 -22.70 -6.16 21.64
C SER A 164 -21.53 -5.20 21.39
N VAL A 165 -21.70 -3.95 21.82
CA VAL A 165 -20.63 -2.94 21.87
C VAL A 165 -19.50 -3.44 22.79
N LYS A 166 -19.84 -4.05 23.93
CA LYS A 166 -18.86 -4.56 24.90
C LYS A 166 -17.96 -5.64 24.30
N LYS A 167 -18.52 -6.61 23.57
CA LYS A 167 -17.72 -7.66 22.90
C LYS A 167 -16.80 -7.07 21.82
N LEU A 168 -17.31 -6.13 21.03
CA LEU A 168 -16.51 -5.47 19.98
C LEU A 168 -15.37 -4.63 20.58
N LYS A 169 -15.64 -3.93 21.68
CA LYS A 169 -14.61 -3.21 22.45
C LYS A 169 -13.54 -4.16 22.98
N MET A 170 -13.93 -5.31 23.54
CA MET A 170 -12.97 -6.32 24.00
C MET A 170 -12.10 -6.87 22.86
N ALA A 171 -12.64 -7.00 21.65
CA ALA A 171 -11.86 -7.37 20.48
C ALA A 171 -10.84 -6.28 20.11
N PHE A 172 -11.23 -5.00 20.12
CA PHE A 172 -10.30 -3.89 19.89
C PHE A 172 -9.21 -3.76 20.95
N ASP A 173 -9.50 -4.04 22.23
CA ASP A 173 -8.49 -3.98 23.30
C ASP A 173 -7.35 -5.00 23.12
N LYS A 174 -7.59 -6.06 22.33
CA LYS A 174 -6.55 -7.05 22.00
C LYS A 174 -5.58 -6.54 20.94
N ILE A 175 -5.97 -5.54 20.14
CA ILE A 175 -5.08 -4.94 19.15
C ILE A 175 -3.90 -4.31 19.89
N GLN A 176 -2.72 -4.84 19.60
CA GLN A 176 -1.45 -4.37 20.12
C GLN A 176 -0.55 -3.99 18.97
N ARG A 177 0.08 -2.82 19.09
CA ARG A 177 1.07 -2.34 18.13
C ARG A 177 2.45 -2.34 18.78
N PRO A 178 3.48 -2.93 18.15
CA PRO A 178 4.85 -2.73 18.57
C PRO A 178 5.25 -1.26 18.36
N VAL A 179 5.87 -0.67 19.37
CA VAL A 179 6.38 0.72 19.35
C VAL A 179 7.89 0.75 19.35
N SER A 180 8.51 -0.28 19.92
CA SER A 180 9.95 -0.57 19.84
C SER A 180 10.13 -2.09 19.85
N SER A 181 11.38 -2.55 19.71
CA SER A 181 11.74 -3.98 19.72
C SER A 181 11.27 -4.75 20.96
N ASP A 182 11.03 -4.04 22.08
CA ASP A 182 10.72 -4.59 23.39
C ASP A 182 9.36 -4.10 23.95
N LYS A 183 8.67 -3.19 23.24
CA LYS A 183 7.50 -2.51 23.79
C LYS A 183 6.30 -2.56 22.86
N THR A 184 5.17 -2.98 23.39
CA THR A 184 3.86 -2.93 22.73
C THR A 184 2.95 -1.91 23.39
N ARG A 185 2.13 -1.21 22.60
CA ARG A 185 1.03 -0.37 23.10
C ARG A 185 -0.31 -0.92 22.64
N LYS A 186 -1.30 -0.85 23.54
CA LYS A 186 -2.71 -1.12 23.25
C LYS A 186 -3.42 0.15 22.82
N LEU A 187 -4.52 0.01 22.10
CA LEU A 187 -5.46 1.11 21.90
C LEU A 187 -6.01 1.59 23.25
N PRO A 188 -5.98 2.90 23.55
CA PRO A 188 -6.58 3.43 24.76
C PRO A 188 -8.08 3.12 24.84
N GLY A 189 -8.58 2.80 26.04
CA GLY A 189 -10.00 2.46 26.24
C GLY A 189 -10.96 3.59 25.85
N TRP A 190 -10.53 4.85 25.99
CA TRP A 190 -11.28 6.03 25.56
C TRP A 190 -11.40 6.13 24.02
N ILE A 191 -10.63 5.36 23.25
CA ILE A 191 -10.78 5.19 21.80
C ILE A 191 -11.60 3.94 21.46
N THR A 192 -11.30 2.80 22.10
CA THR A 192 -11.93 1.52 21.72
C THR A 192 -13.44 1.51 21.98
N TYR A 193 -13.91 2.21 23.02
CA TYR A 193 -15.33 2.26 23.34
C TYR A 193 -16.14 3.14 22.37
N PRO A 194 -15.77 4.41 22.08
CA PRO A 194 -16.48 5.21 21.07
C PRO A 194 -16.46 4.58 19.68
N LEU A 195 -15.33 3.98 19.28
CA LEU A 195 -15.22 3.29 17.98
C LEU A 195 -16.18 2.10 17.88
N ALA A 196 -16.23 1.25 18.92
CA ALA A 196 -17.15 0.12 18.98
C ALA A 196 -18.62 0.57 18.94
N TRP A 197 -18.95 1.67 19.64
CA TRP A 197 -20.29 2.24 19.59
C TRP A 197 -20.64 2.76 18.20
N LEU A 198 -19.75 3.54 17.58
CA LEU A 198 -19.97 4.14 16.26
C LEU A 198 -20.20 3.07 15.18
N ILE A 199 -19.39 2.00 15.17
CA ILE A 199 -19.59 0.88 14.25
C ILE A 199 -20.97 0.23 14.43
N ARG A 200 -21.44 0.05 15.68
CA ARG A 200 -22.77 -0.53 15.94
C ARG A 200 -23.90 0.41 15.58
N PHE A 201 -23.73 1.70 15.84
CA PHE A 201 -24.68 2.73 15.43
C PHE A 201 -24.85 2.72 13.91
N TYR A 202 -23.76 2.77 13.14
CA TYR A 202 -23.84 2.68 11.67
C TYR A 202 -24.46 1.37 11.20
N GLN A 203 -24.09 0.24 11.80
CA GLN A 203 -24.73 -1.05 11.51
C GLN A 203 -26.23 -1.11 11.80
N SER A 204 -26.74 -0.33 12.75
CA SER A 204 -28.19 -0.23 12.99
C SER A 204 -28.91 0.62 11.94
N LEU A 205 -28.20 1.56 11.32
CA LEU A 205 -28.73 2.41 10.25
C LEU A 205 -28.76 1.69 8.90
N SER A 206 -27.75 0.88 8.58
CA SER A 206 -27.72 0.05 7.36
C SER A 206 -28.08 -1.39 7.62
N LYS A 207 -29.30 -1.78 7.26
CA LYS A 207 -29.73 -3.19 7.23
C LYS A 207 -29.16 -3.93 6.01
N GLY A 208 -27.83 -4.08 5.96
CA GLY A 208 -27.14 -4.92 4.97
C GLY A 208 -26.59 -4.21 3.74
N GLU A 209 -26.80 -2.89 3.62
CA GLU A 209 -26.16 -2.08 2.59
C GLU A 209 -24.71 -1.77 2.94
N ILE A 210 -23.85 -1.71 1.91
CA ILE A 210 -22.48 -1.22 2.05
C ILE A 210 -22.56 0.25 2.41
N ILE A 211 -22.28 0.61 3.66
CA ILE A 211 -22.05 2.01 4.01
C ILE A 211 -20.59 2.32 3.71
N SER A 212 -20.35 3.15 2.70
CA SER A 212 -19.13 3.93 2.61
C SER A 212 -19.14 4.92 3.77
N ILE A 213 -18.46 4.60 4.87
CA ILE A 213 -18.23 5.59 5.91
C ILE A 213 -17.22 6.56 5.31
N PRO A 214 -17.57 7.85 5.12
CA PRO A 214 -16.58 8.84 4.74
C PRO A 214 -15.58 8.88 5.88
N PHE A 215 -14.44 8.21 5.70
CA PHE A 215 -13.38 8.28 6.67
C PHE A 215 -12.74 9.64 6.47
N TYR A 216 -13.25 10.63 7.20
CA TYR A 216 -12.58 11.90 7.40
C TYR A 216 -11.28 11.58 8.15
N GLN A 217 -10.23 11.31 7.37
CA GLN A 217 -8.83 11.19 7.82
C GLN A 217 -8.34 12.47 8.51
N GLU A 218 -9.14 13.54 8.52
CA GLU A 218 -8.82 14.85 9.08
C GLU A 218 -8.40 14.83 10.55
N ASN A 219 -8.86 13.87 11.39
CA ASN A 219 -8.58 13.95 12.84
C ASN A 219 -7.86 12.75 13.47
N PHE A 220 -7.73 11.61 12.78
CA PHE A 220 -6.97 10.47 13.31
C PHE A 220 -5.49 10.46 12.88
N VAL A 221 -5.13 11.31 11.90
CA VAL A 221 -3.80 11.38 11.28
C VAL A 221 -3.29 12.83 11.25
N HIS A 222 -3.37 13.55 12.38
CA HIS A 222 -2.80 14.91 12.54
C HIS A 222 -1.26 14.97 12.51
N TRP A 223 -0.60 14.01 11.86
CA TRP A 223 0.85 14.04 11.66
C TRP A 223 1.28 14.54 10.26
N TRP A 224 0.52 14.37 9.16
CA TRP A 224 0.96 14.83 7.83
C TRP A 224 -0.21 15.18 6.87
N LYS A 225 -0.03 16.26 6.08
CA LYS A 225 -0.99 16.96 5.17
C LYS A 225 -1.73 16.07 4.12
N PRO A 226 -2.88 16.54 3.56
CA PRO A 226 -3.98 15.70 3.08
C PRO A 226 -3.83 15.17 1.64
N TYR A 227 -4.39 13.98 1.42
CA TYR A 227 -4.70 13.36 0.11
C TYR A 227 -6.16 12.86 0.13
N PRO A 228 -6.80 12.61 -1.03
CA PRO A 228 -8.24 12.37 -1.10
C PRO A 228 -8.67 10.99 -0.58
N LEU A 229 -9.98 10.91 -0.32
CA LEU A 229 -10.75 9.90 0.41
C LEU A 229 -10.39 8.44 0.09
N MET A 230 -9.91 7.71 1.10
CA MET A 230 -9.85 6.24 1.09
C MET A 230 -11.16 5.69 1.68
N THR A 231 -11.89 4.87 0.92
CA THR A 231 -13.15 4.26 1.36
C THR A 231 -12.89 2.88 1.97
N LEU A 232 -13.14 2.71 3.27
CA LEU A 232 -13.15 1.39 3.91
C LEU A 232 -14.48 0.70 3.64
N THR A 233 -14.45 -0.37 2.86
CA THR A 233 -15.63 -1.15 2.49
C THR A 233 -15.73 -2.38 3.40
N PHE A 234 -16.85 -2.54 4.11
CA PHE A 234 -17.14 -3.76 4.87
C PHE A 234 -18.30 -4.51 4.20
N GLN A 235 -18.02 -5.72 3.72
CA GLN A 235 -19.04 -6.63 3.21
C GLN A 235 -19.26 -7.78 4.20
N ARG A 236 -20.51 -8.20 4.37
CA ARG A 236 -20.84 -9.48 5.00
C ARG A 236 -20.30 -10.61 4.11
N PRO A 237 -19.76 -11.73 4.62
CA PRO A 237 -19.74 -12.92 3.78
C PRO A 237 -21.20 -13.28 3.45
N GLY A 238 -21.54 -13.34 2.18
CA GLY A 238 -22.62 -14.23 1.80
C GLY A 238 -22.14 -15.65 2.10
N LEU A 239 -22.94 -16.44 2.80
CA LEU A 239 -22.87 -17.89 2.68
C LEU A 239 -23.23 -18.22 1.22
N THR A 240 -22.26 -18.16 0.32
CA THR A 240 -22.31 -18.99 -0.89
C THR A 240 -21.73 -20.32 -0.48
N ASP A 241 -22.63 -21.27 -0.31
CA ASP A 241 -22.35 -22.69 -0.17
C ASP A 241 -21.30 -23.09 -1.23
N VAL A 242 -20.11 -23.48 -0.78
CA VAL A 242 -19.14 -24.18 -1.64
C VAL A 242 -19.53 -25.65 -1.60
N SER A 243 -20.71 -25.96 -2.13
CA SER A 243 -21.13 -27.33 -2.37
C SER A 243 -20.79 -27.70 -3.81
N THR A 244 -19.95 -28.73 -3.94
CA THR A 244 -19.71 -29.55 -5.13
C THR A 244 -19.06 -28.89 -6.35
N ARG A 245 -17.72 -28.87 -6.38
CA ARG A 245 -16.99 -29.17 -7.62
C ARG A 245 -16.62 -30.64 -7.60
N ASP A 246 -17.60 -31.46 -7.99
CA ASP A 246 -17.34 -32.80 -8.48
C ASP A 246 -17.16 -32.68 -10.00
N SER A 247 -15.93 -32.80 -10.47
CA SER A 247 -15.65 -33.03 -11.89
C SER A 247 -14.44 -33.93 -12.00
N THR A 248 -14.72 -35.23 -11.86
CA THR A 248 -14.02 -36.37 -12.48
C THR A 248 -12.89 -35.99 -13.43
N MET A 249 -11.65 -36.16 -12.98
CA MET A 249 -10.55 -36.51 -13.88
C MET A 249 -10.84 -37.91 -14.43
N LYS A 250 -11.35 -37.99 -15.67
CA LYS A 250 -11.22 -39.20 -16.46
C LYS A 250 -9.79 -39.27 -16.98
N LYS A 251 -9.07 -40.30 -16.53
CA LYS A 251 -7.95 -40.89 -17.26
C LYS A 251 -8.44 -41.30 -18.65
N HIS A 252 -7.79 -40.79 -19.70
CA HIS A 252 -7.31 -41.55 -20.86
C HIS A 252 -6.36 -40.67 -21.67
#